data_AF-A0AAN8A5H7-F1
#
_entry.id   AF-A0AAN8A5H7-F1
#
_cell.length_a   1.000
_cell.length_b   1.000
_cell.length_c   1.000
_cell.angle_alpha   90.00
_cell.angle_beta   90.00
_cell.angle_gamma   90.00
#
_symmetry.space_group_name_H-M   'P 1'
#
loop_
_entity.id
_entity.type
_entity.pdbx_description
1 polymer ?
#
loop_
_entity_poly.entity_id
_entity_poly.type
_entity_poly.pdbx_seq_one_letter_code
_entity_poly.pdbx_strand_id
1 'polypeptide(L)'
;MQRMWRTSVEGYTQCSLTKQRDKLVAIAGIANMVQVALNEVYFAGLWQENLVEQLAWRVSADASLPTRQASLWQQYRAPSWAWPSVEGTIELPVRVLQHRDYALDIAYRSPQIELLDPAIPLGEIKSGSLRGRGQLYTMAFSNTDSLRKGWTWGVKTAKNQHTWCYLFPDRPLSALAMHKNRIYGQERGPERSMVDIDSDSVILTVLMLAYTFRPKGQPPEGYTGHALALQHAGSRGTYSRVGLIAFRSLSAESWALLQQARLRSREAAWSEAFDDMSGFHTVVLV
;
A
#
# COMPACT_ATOMS: atom_id res chain seq x y z
N MET A 1 -18.02 12.41 6.39
CA MET A 1 -17.17 11.51 7.21
C MET A 1 -15.69 11.58 6.82
N GLN A 2 -15.30 11.16 5.61
CA GLN A 2 -13.88 11.00 5.23
C GLN A 2 -12.96 12.22 5.45
N ARG A 3 -13.42 13.45 5.19
CA ARG A 3 -12.62 14.66 5.44
C ARG A 3 -12.31 14.87 6.92
N MET A 4 -13.32 14.70 7.77
CA MET A 4 -13.16 14.78 9.21
C MET A 4 -12.19 13.70 9.70
N TRP A 5 -12.39 12.43 9.30
CA TRP A 5 -11.51 11.34 9.71
C TRP A 5 -10.06 11.57 9.26
N ARG A 6 -9.86 12.03 8.02
CA ARG A 6 -8.54 12.43 7.52
C ARG A 6 -7.88 13.43 8.43
N THR A 7 -8.55 14.56 8.71
CA THR A 7 -8.00 15.61 9.57
C THR A 7 -7.73 15.12 10.99
N SER A 8 -8.59 14.24 11.53
CA SER A 8 -8.36 13.62 12.84
C SER A 8 -7.11 12.74 12.85
N VAL A 9 -6.92 11.86 11.87
CA VAL A 9 -5.74 10.98 11.79
C VAL A 9 -4.46 11.78 11.51
N GLU A 10 -4.48 12.72 10.56
CA GLU A 10 -3.35 13.58 10.22
C GLU A 10 -2.92 14.41 11.45
N GLY A 11 -3.86 15.11 12.08
CA GLY A 11 -3.59 15.90 13.28
C GLY A 11 -3.10 15.05 14.45
N TYR A 12 -3.73 13.89 14.69
CA TYR A 12 -3.36 12.97 15.76
C TYR A 12 -1.96 12.39 15.58
N THR A 13 -1.60 12.00 14.35
CA THR A 13 -0.30 11.38 14.04
C THR A 13 0.85 12.38 13.91
N GLN A 14 0.53 13.66 13.68
CA GLN A 14 1.49 14.75 13.75
C GLN A 14 1.91 15.09 15.19
N CYS A 15 1.09 14.75 16.19
CA CYS A 15 1.46 14.92 17.59
C CYS A 15 2.60 13.95 17.97
N SER A 16 3.51 14.40 18.85
CA SER A 16 4.53 13.55 19.46
C SER A 16 3.91 12.54 20.43
N LEU A 17 3.31 11.47 19.91
CA LEU A 17 2.69 10.43 20.72
C LEU A 17 3.77 9.71 21.54
N THR A 18 3.70 9.87 22.86
CA THR A 18 4.62 9.25 23.83
C THR A 18 4.43 7.74 23.90
N LYS A 19 3.19 7.25 23.67
CA LYS A 19 2.84 5.82 23.63
C LYS A 19 2.26 5.43 22.27
N GLN A 20 3.13 5.02 21.35
CA GLN A 20 2.73 4.63 19.99
C GLN A 20 1.85 3.36 19.95
N ARG A 21 1.88 2.51 20.99
CA ARG A 21 0.97 1.35 21.13
C ARG A 21 -0.49 1.77 21.28
N ASP A 22 -0.73 2.92 21.87
CA ASP A 22 -2.08 3.33 22.25
C ASP A 22 -2.80 4.07 21.11
N LYS A 23 -2.27 4.09 19.88
CA LYS A 23 -2.85 4.81 18.73
C LYS A 23 -4.31 4.48 18.49
N LEU A 24 -4.61 3.18 18.41
CA LEU A 24 -5.96 2.69 18.16
C LEU A 24 -6.87 2.96 19.35
N VAL A 25 -6.40 2.70 20.56
CA VAL A 25 -7.16 2.92 21.80
C VAL A 25 -7.48 4.41 22.00
N ALA A 26 -6.53 5.30 21.69
CA ALA A 26 -6.71 6.74 21.84
C ALA A 26 -7.75 7.31 20.87
N ILE A 27 -7.87 6.77 19.66
CA ILE A 27 -8.88 7.20 18.68
C ILE A 27 -10.18 6.39 18.76
N ALA A 28 -10.21 5.30 19.53
CA ALA A 28 -11.34 4.38 19.65
C ALA A 28 -12.63 5.07 20.09
N GLY A 29 -12.55 6.07 20.98
CA GLY A 29 -13.72 6.84 21.40
C GLY A 29 -14.40 7.59 20.24
N ILE A 30 -13.60 8.28 19.41
CA ILE A 30 -14.10 8.96 18.20
C ILE A 30 -14.61 7.94 17.19
N ALA A 31 -13.85 6.86 16.97
CA ALA A 31 -14.24 5.80 16.05
C ALA A 31 -15.59 5.17 16.45
N ASN A 32 -15.79 4.89 17.75
CA ASN A 32 -17.03 4.32 18.25
C ASN A 32 -18.23 5.27 18.09
N MET A 33 -18.05 6.57 18.34
CA MET A 33 -19.13 7.53 18.11
C MET A 33 -19.53 7.58 16.63
N VAL A 34 -18.56 7.57 15.72
CA VAL A 34 -18.80 7.64 14.28
C VAL A 34 -19.43 6.35 13.76
N GLN A 35 -18.94 5.18 14.17
CA GLN A 35 -19.47 3.88 13.74
C GLN A 35 -20.95 3.73 14.13
N VAL A 36 -21.31 4.15 15.36
CA VAL A 36 -22.70 4.12 15.85
C VAL A 36 -23.56 5.16 15.13
N ALA A 37 -23.09 6.40 15.02
CA ALA A 37 -23.88 7.48 14.44
C ALA A 37 -24.16 7.31 12.94
N LEU A 38 -23.23 6.69 12.20
CA LEU A 38 -23.33 6.52 10.75
C LEU A 38 -23.68 5.08 10.33
N ASN A 39 -23.85 4.16 11.29
CA ASN A 39 -23.98 2.73 11.03
C ASN A 39 -22.86 2.20 10.10
N GLU A 40 -21.65 2.68 10.35
CA GLU A 40 -20.44 2.33 9.60
C GLU A 40 -19.64 1.27 10.34
N VAL A 41 -18.83 0.50 9.61
CA VAL A 41 -17.98 -0.54 10.21
C VAL A 41 -16.54 -0.05 10.27
N TYR A 42 -15.97 -0.07 11.47
CA TYR A 42 -14.60 0.32 11.75
C TYR A 42 -13.71 -0.91 11.97
N PHE A 43 -12.50 -0.88 11.41
CA PHE A 43 -11.49 -1.92 11.60
C PHE A 43 -10.28 -1.35 12.35
N ALA A 44 -9.06 -1.55 11.85
CA ALA A 44 -7.83 -1.06 12.47
C ALA A 44 -7.51 0.39 12.02
N GLY A 45 -8.38 1.37 12.31
CA GLY A 45 -8.14 2.76 11.89
C GLY A 45 -8.66 3.12 10.50
N LEU A 46 -9.30 2.17 9.82
CA LEU A 46 -9.91 2.33 8.50
C LEU A 46 -11.40 1.96 8.57
N TRP A 47 -12.20 2.53 7.67
CA TRP A 47 -13.63 2.27 7.54
C TRP A 47 -13.93 1.28 6.42
N GLN A 48 -15.03 0.53 6.54
CA GLN A 48 -15.50 -0.37 5.47
C GLN A 48 -15.84 0.41 4.19
N GLU A 49 -16.51 1.56 4.31
CA GLU A 49 -16.85 2.41 3.17
C GLU A 49 -15.57 2.91 2.46
N ASN A 50 -15.41 2.59 1.17
CA ASN A 50 -14.23 2.98 0.37
C ASN A 50 -12.89 2.48 0.94
N LEU A 51 -12.87 1.30 1.57
CA LEU A 51 -11.66 0.74 2.19
C LEU A 51 -10.45 0.69 1.24
N VAL A 52 -10.65 0.32 -0.04
CA VAL A 52 -9.56 0.27 -1.04
C VAL A 52 -8.89 1.63 -1.22
N GLU A 53 -9.66 2.72 -1.20
CA GLU A 53 -9.08 4.07 -1.26
C GLU A 53 -8.30 4.38 0.01
N GLN A 54 -8.84 4.01 1.17
CA GLN A 54 -8.19 4.28 2.46
C GLN A 54 -6.89 3.51 2.65
N LEU A 55 -6.70 2.37 1.98
CA LEU A 55 -5.42 1.65 1.95
C LEU A 55 -4.28 2.48 1.33
N ALA A 56 -4.58 3.53 0.57
CA ALA A 56 -3.57 4.39 -0.04
C ALA A 56 -3.04 5.50 0.90
N TRP A 57 -3.07 5.27 2.22
CA TRP A 57 -2.37 6.13 3.19
C TRP A 57 -0.84 6.07 2.98
N ARG A 58 -0.10 7.11 3.38
CA ARG A 58 1.37 7.13 3.37
C ARG A 58 1.94 7.82 4.59
N VAL A 59 3.22 7.56 4.88
CA VAL A 59 4.00 8.37 5.83
C VAL A 59 4.43 9.67 5.12
N SER A 60 4.20 10.81 5.77
CA SER A 60 4.59 12.12 5.24
C SER A 60 6.11 12.22 5.10
N ALA A 61 6.56 12.83 4.00
CA ALA A 61 7.99 13.01 3.71
C ALA A 61 8.62 14.17 4.50
N ASP A 62 7.82 15.05 5.10
CA ASP A 62 8.26 16.36 5.58
C ASP A 62 8.63 16.42 7.07
N ALA A 63 8.72 15.29 7.75
CA ALA A 63 9.07 15.29 9.16
C ALA A 63 10.58 15.12 9.36
N SER A 64 11.21 16.18 9.85
CA SER A 64 12.43 16.23 10.66
C SER A 64 12.43 15.31 11.89
N LEU A 65 11.59 14.28 11.92
CA LEU A 65 11.55 13.27 12.96
C LEU A 65 12.45 12.11 12.50
N PRO A 66 13.36 11.64 13.38
CA PRO A 66 14.08 10.41 13.09
C PRO A 66 13.03 9.36 12.73
N THR A 67 13.31 8.57 11.70
CA THR A 67 12.67 7.27 11.57
C THR A 67 12.90 6.57 12.91
N ARG A 68 11.95 6.67 13.85
CA ARG A 68 12.12 6.09 15.17
C ARG A 68 12.24 4.61 14.89
N GLN A 69 13.45 4.14 15.13
CA GLN A 69 13.95 2.93 14.55
C GLN A 69 12.99 1.81 14.95
N ALA A 70 12.48 1.09 13.96
CA ALA A 70 11.73 -0.15 14.16
C ALA A 70 12.54 -1.21 14.95
N SER A 71 13.81 -0.94 15.28
CA SER A 71 14.71 -1.83 15.99
C SER A 71 14.40 -2.03 17.48
N LEU A 72 13.49 -1.24 18.10
CA LEU A 72 13.22 -1.35 19.55
C LEU A 72 11.85 -1.91 19.94
N TRP A 73 10.93 -2.16 19.01
CA TRP A 73 9.55 -2.58 19.36
C TRP A 73 9.18 -3.91 18.70
N GLN A 74 9.58 -5.00 19.33
CA GLN A 74 9.30 -6.40 18.92
C GLN A 74 7.82 -6.82 19.09
N GLN A 75 6.88 -5.90 19.33
CA GLN A 75 5.50 -6.24 19.68
C GLN A 75 4.51 -5.73 18.63
N TYR A 76 3.64 -6.64 18.18
CA TYR A 76 2.55 -6.38 17.25
C TYR A 76 1.60 -5.29 17.82
N ARG A 77 1.14 -4.37 16.97
CA ARG A 77 0.23 -3.26 17.36
C ARG A 77 -1.02 -3.19 16.49
N ALA A 78 -0.83 -3.36 15.18
CA ALA A 78 -1.87 -3.31 14.19
C ALA A 78 -1.39 -4.07 12.94
N PRO A 79 -2.31 -4.50 12.07
CA PRO A 79 -1.96 -5.12 10.80
C PRO A 79 -1.16 -4.16 9.91
N SER A 80 -0.25 -4.66 9.07
CA SER A 80 0.63 -3.79 8.26
C SER A 80 -0.11 -2.92 7.25
N TRP A 81 -1.29 -3.35 6.80
CA TRP A 81 -2.15 -2.59 5.88
C TRP A 81 -2.85 -1.39 6.53
N ALA A 82 -2.80 -1.30 7.86
CA ALA A 82 -3.40 -0.24 8.64
C ALA A 82 -2.35 0.80 9.07
N TRP A 83 -2.70 2.09 9.03
CA TRP A 83 -1.79 3.19 9.37
C TRP A 83 -1.22 3.18 10.80
N PRO A 84 -1.88 2.61 11.84
CA PRO A 84 -1.29 2.56 13.18
C PRO A 84 -0.09 1.61 13.29
N SER A 85 0.17 0.79 12.27
CA SER A 85 1.30 -0.14 12.25
C SER A 85 2.66 0.59 12.23
N VAL A 86 2.71 1.79 11.64
CA VAL A 86 3.94 2.57 11.46
C VAL A 86 4.04 3.73 12.45
N GLU A 87 5.23 4.31 12.56
CA GLU A 87 5.47 5.54 13.32
C GLU A 87 5.69 6.71 12.35
N GLY A 88 5.22 7.89 12.73
CA GLY A 88 5.30 9.10 11.92
C GLY A 88 3.93 9.69 11.57
N THR A 89 3.97 10.85 10.93
CA THR A 89 2.78 11.57 10.44
C THR A 89 2.18 10.82 9.27
N ILE A 90 0.90 10.49 9.37
CA ILE A 90 0.15 9.78 8.34
C ILE A 90 -0.60 10.79 7.48
N GLU A 91 -0.50 10.64 6.17
CA GLU A 91 -1.35 11.33 5.21
C GLU A 91 -2.36 10.35 4.62
N LEU A 92 -3.64 10.69 4.68
CA LEU A 92 -4.71 9.90 4.07
C LEU A 92 -5.07 10.49 2.70
N PRO A 93 -5.37 9.63 1.71
CA PRO A 93 -5.68 10.11 0.37
C PRO A 93 -6.90 11.03 0.38
N VAL A 94 -6.85 12.07 -0.44
CA VAL A 94 -8.01 12.91 -0.69
C VAL A 94 -9.00 12.09 -1.52
N ARG A 95 -10.27 12.06 -1.09
CA ARG A 95 -11.35 11.47 -1.88
C ARG A 95 -11.42 12.21 -3.20
N VAL A 96 -11.26 11.49 -4.30
CA VAL A 96 -11.51 12.04 -5.63
C VAL A 96 -12.84 11.47 -6.07
N LEU A 97 -13.84 12.33 -6.33
CA LEU A 97 -15.20 11.92 -6.73
C LEU A 97 -15.28 11.32 -8.15
N GLN A 98 -14.14 11.06 -8.79
CA GLN A 98 -14.07 10.55 -10.14
C GLN A 98 -14.17 9.03 -10.14
N HIS A 99 -14.69 8.47 -11.25
CA HIS A 99 -14.69 7.03 -11.47
C HIS A 99 -13.24 6.50 -11.45
N ARG A 100 -13.01 5.47 -10.64
CA ARG A 100 -11.72 4.76 -10.55
C ARG A 100 -11.91 3.33 -11.01
N ASP A 101 -10.93 2.84 -11.75
CA ASP A 101 -10.78 1.44 -12.04
C ASP A 101 -10.13 0.78 -10.83
N TYR A 102 -10.93 0.05 -10.05
CA TYR A 102 -10.44 -0.70 -8.90
C TYR A 102 -9.78 -2.00 -9.36
N ALA A 103 -8.53 -2.20 -8.94
CA ALA A 103 -7.74 -3.39 -9.24
C ALA A 103 -7.57 -4.33 -8.04
N LEU A 104 -8.24 -4.02 -6.93
CA LEU A 104 -8.36 -4.83 -5.73
C LEU A 104 -9.85 -5.00 -5.38
N ASP A 105 -10.29 -6.25 -5.38
CA ASP A 105 -11.60 -6.71 -4.92
C ASP A 105 -11.45 -7.30 -3.51
N ILE A 106 -12.07 -6.69 -2.50
CA ILE A 106 -11.98 -7.14 -1.12
C ILE A 106 -12.99 -8.27 -0.90
N ALA A 107 -12.52 -9.40 -0.35
CA ALA A 107 -13.38 -10.56 -0.13
C ALA A 107 -14.52 -10.24 0.86
N TYR A 108 -15.67 -10.89 0.69
CA TYR A 108 -16.77 -10.77 1.64
C TYR A 108 -16.32 -11.14 3.08
N ARG A 109 -16.78 -10.38 4.08
CA ARG A 109 -16.37 -10.48 5.50
C ARG A 109 -14.87 -10.27 5.76
N SER A 110 -14.20 -9.54 4.88
CA SER A 110 -12.85 -9.01 5.06
C SER A 110 -12.93 -7.49 5.22
N PRO A 111 -12.07 -6.86 6.05
CA PRO A 111 -11.03 -7.42 6.92
C PRO A 111 -11.55 -8.23 8.11
N GLN A 112 -10.68 -9.07 8.67
CA GLN A 112 -10.88 -9.79 9.93
C GLN A 112 -9.93 -9.24 10.98
N ILE A 113 -10.46 -8.90 12.17
CA ILE A 113 -9.70 -8.35 13.29
C ILE A 113 -9.93 -9.24 14.52
N GLU A 114 -8.84 -9.67 15.15
CA GLU A 114 -8.84 -10.38 16.43
C GLU A 114 -8.35 -9.42 17.51
N LEU A 115 -9.19 -9.16 18.50
CA LEU A 115 -8.83 -8.34 19.65
C LEU A 115 -8.05 -9.17 20.68
N LEU A 116 -7.16 -8.50 21.41
CA LEU A 116 -6.45 -9.11 22.54
C LEU A 116 -7.43 -9.44 23.67
N ASP A 117 -8.38 -8.55 23.93
CA ASP A 117 -9.49 -8.75 24.85
C ASP A 117 -10.82 -8.46 24.12
N PRO A 118 -11.61 -9.51 23.78
CA PRO A 118 -12.92 -9.33 23.15
C PRO A 118 -13.93 -8.54 23.97
N ALA A 119 -13.73 -8.39 25.29
CA ALA A 119 -14.60 -7.60 26.16
C ALA A 119 -14.38 -6.08 26.02
N ILE A 120 -13.32 -5.65 25.33
CA ILE A 120 -13.01 -4.24 25.08
C ILE A 120 -13.20 -3.95 23.59
N PRO A 121 -14.38 -3.46 23.16
CA PRO A 121 -14.62 -3.08 21.78
C PRO A 121 -13.59 -2.05 21.30
N LEU A 122 -13.06 -2.25 20.10
CA LEU A 122 -12.02 -1.38 19.51
C LEU A 122 -10.76 -1.25 20.37
N GLY A 123 -10.52 -2.23 21.26
CA GLY A 123 -9.33 -2.33 22.11
C GLY A 123 -8.08 -2.74 21.33
N GLU A 124 -7.10 -3.26 22.06
CA GLU A 124 -5.85 -3.69 21.46
C GLU A 124 -6.05 -4.85 20.49
N ILE A 125 -5.40 -4.80 19.33
CA ILE A 125 -5.49 -5.82 18.29
C ILE A 125 -4.40 -6.87 18.52
N LYS A 126 -4.80 -8.14 18.60
CA LYS A 126 -3.91 -9.30 18.65
C LYS A 126 -3.44 -9.72 17.25
N SER A 127 -4.36 -9.73 16.29
CA SER A 127 -4.06 -10.04 14.89
C SER A 127 -5.11 -9.41 13.97
N GLY A 128 -4.78 -9.27 12.69
CA GLY A 128 -5.76 -8.85 11.71
C GLY A 128 -5.30 -9.10 10.29
N SER A 129 -6.25 -9.42 9.41
CA SER A 129 -5.97 -9.78 8.04
C SER A 129 -6.98 -9.15 7.08
N LEU A 130 -6.52 -8.77 5.90
CA LEU A 130 -7.36 -8.30 4.81
C LEU A 130 -7.15 -9.21 3.61
N ARG A 131 -8.15 -10.05 3.33
CA ARG A 131 -8.20 -10.91 2.16
C ARG A 131 -8.90 -10.21 1.00
N GLY A 132 -8.36 -10.38 -0.20
CA GLY A 132 -8.95 -9.91 -1.44
C GLY A 132 -8.35 -10.60 -2.66
N ARG A 133 -8.78 -10.18 -3.84
CA ARG A 133 -8.20 -10.53 -5.13
C ARG A 133 -7.70 -9.27 -5.80
N GLY A 134 -6.46 -9.26 -6.28
CA GLY A 134 -5.95 -8.09 -6.96
C GLY A 134 -4.83 -8.38 -7.96
N GLN A 135 -4.44 -7.34 -8.69
CA GLN A 135 -3.39 -7.44 -9.68
C GLN A 135 -2.02 -7.23 -9.04
N LEU A 136 -1.15 -8.23 -9.17
CA LEU A 136 0.22 -8.19 -8.66
C LEU A 136 1.22 -7.91 -9.78
N TYR A 137 2.28 -7.17 -9.47
CA TYR A 137 3.36 -6.77 -10.37
C TYR A 137 4.71 -6.95 -9.69
N THR A 138 5.77 -7.11 -10.48
CA THR A 138 7.15 -7.01 -10.00
C THR A 138 7.79 -5.74 -10.55
N MET A 139 8.21 -4.84 -9.67
CA MET A 139 8.77 -3.53 -10.05
C MET A 139 10.10 -3.28 -9.34
N ALA A 140 11.05 -2.67 -10.05
CA ALA A 140 12.36 -2.29 -9.51
C ALA A 140 12.44 -0.77 -9.30
N PHE A 141 12.67 -0.34 -8.05
CA PHE A 141 12.77 1.07 -7.70
C PHE A 141 14.23 1.44 -7.44
N SER A 142 14.68 2.55 -8.00
CA SER A 142 16.03 3.09 -7.79
C SER A 142 15.97 4.32 -6.90
N ASN A 143 16.99 4.51 -6.07
CA ASN A 143 17.15 5.71 -5.26
C ASN A 143 17.74 6.81 -6.15
N THR A 144 17.02 7.93 -6.33
CA THR A 144 17.54 9.05 -7.13
C THR A 144 18.36 9.98 -6.23
N ASP A 145 19.67 9.85 -6.28
CA ASP A 145 20.60 10.66 -5.51
C ASP A 145 20.89 11.97 -6.26
N SER A 146 20.29 13.10 -5.81
CA SER A 146 20.91 14.45 -5.88
C SER A 146 19.99 15.61 -5.49
N LEU A 147 18.67 15.59 -5.71
CA LEU A 147 17.82 16.77 -5.40
C LEU A 147 16.38 16.48 -4.94
N ARG A 148 15.88 15.26 -5.15
CA ARG A 148 14.53 14.85 -4.74
C ARG A 148 14.67 13.59 -3.90
N LYS A 149 14.57 13.72 -2.58
CA LYS A 149 14.56 12.58 -1.63
C LYS A 149 13.42 11.63 -2.01
N GLY A 150 13.69 10.55 -2.75
CA GLY A 150 12.63 9.66 -3.21
C GLY A 150 13.11 8.44 -3.98
N TRP A 151 12.36 7.35 -3.82
CA TRP A 151 12.50 6.13 -4.60
C TRP A 151 11.61 6.23 -5.83
N THR A 152 12.17 5.97 -7.01
CA THR A 152 11.43 6.08 -8.26
C THR A 152 11.52 4.84 -9.13
N TRP A 153 10.43 4.56 -9.84
CA TRP A 153 10.45 3.68 -11.00
C TRP A 153 10.16 4.54 -12.22
N GLY A 154 10.92 4.32 -13.29
CA GLY A 154 10.75 4.99 -14.57
C GLY A 154 11.38 4.16 -15.67
N VAL A 155 10.77 4.21 -16.85
CA VAL A 155 11.34 3.64 -18.07
C VAL A 155 11.90 4.78 -18.91
N LYS A 156 13.13 4.63 -19.42
CA LYS A 156 13.65 5.52 -20.47
C LYS A 156 12.88 5.21 -21.76
N THR A 157 11.85 5.99 -22.05
CA THR A 157 11.15 5.91 -23.33
C THR A 157 11.98 6.60 -24.42
N ALA A 158 11.82 6.20 -25.69
CA ALA A 158 12.53 6.80 -26.83
C ALA A 158 12.31 8.32 -26.95
N LYS A 159 11.25 8.86 -26.34
CA LYS A 159 10.89 10.29 -26.31
C LYS A 159 11.44 11.06 -25.10
N ASN A 160 12.28 10.43 -24.27
CA ASN A 160 12.83 11.01 -23.04
C ASN A 160 11.75 11.56 -22.07
N GLN A 161 10.52 11.05 -22.17
CA GLN A 161 9.44 11.42 -21.26
C GLN A 161 9.62 10.63 -19.97
N HIS A 162 10.21 11.28 -18.98
CA HIS A 162 10.33 10.72 -17.64
C HIS A 162 8.94 10.59 -17.02
N THR A 163 8.42 9.37 -16.96
CA THR A 163 7.28 9.12 -16.10
C THR A 163 7.74 8.64 -14.74
N TRP A 164 7.38 9.38 -13.69
CA TRP A 164 7.80 9.08 -12.33
C TRP A 164 6.70 8.34 -11.59
N CYS A 165 7.01 7.13 -11.15
CA CYS A 165 6.30 6.45 -10.07
C CYS A 165 7.06 6.72 -8.79
N TYR A 166 6.39 7.22 -7.74
CA TYR A 166 7.02 7.50 -6.46
C TYR A 166 6.71 6.39 -5.47
N LEU A 167 7.73 5.84 -4.83
CA LEU A 167 7.61 4.94 -3.69
C LEU A 167 7.80 5.74 -2.40
N PHE A 168 6.79 5.67 -1.53
CA PHE A 168 6.77 6.19 -0.18
C PHE A 168 6.89 5.01 0.79
N PRO A 169 8.11 4.67 1.22
CA PRO A 169 8.30 3.51 2.05
C PRO A 169 7.81 3.77 3.48
N ASP A 170 7.18 2.77 4.08
CA ASP A 170 6.64 2.84 5.45
C ASP A 170 7.77 2.84 6.51
N ARG A 171 8.99 2.44 6.10
CA ARG A 171 10.22 2.35 6.89
C ARG A 171 11.44 2.42 5.95
N PRO A 172 12.66 2.70 6.43
CA PRO A 172 13.84 2.81 5.58
C PRO A 172 14.07 1.50 4.80
N LEU A 173 14.18 1.59 3.47
CA LEU A 173 14.38 0.40 2.62
C LEU A 173 15.74 -0.28 2.83
N SER A 174 16.71 0.38 3.49
CA SER A 174 17.96 -0.26 3.92
C SER A 174 17.71 -1.46 4.84
N ALA A 175 16.64 -1.44 5.64
CA ALA A 175 16.20 -2.58 6.44
C ALA A 175 15.63 -3.74 5.58
N LEU A 176 15.17 -3.45 4.36
CA LEU A 176 14.66 -4.44 3.41
C LEU A 176 15.78 -5.02 2.52
N ALA A 177 16.86 -4.27 2.32
CA ALA A 177 18.01 -4.67 1.50
C ALA A 177 18.78 -5.89 2.07
N MET A 178 18.69 -6.17 3.38
CA MET A 178 19.36 -7.34 3.99
C MET A 178 18.83 -8.69 3.46
N HIS A 179 17.67 -8.73 2.81
CA HIS A 179 17.16 -9.95 2.16
C HIS A 179 17.68 -10.18 0.72
N LYS A 180 18.35 -9.20 0.09
CA LYS A 180 18.97 -9.37 -1.24
C LYS A 180 19.93 -10.57 -1.28
N ASN A 181 20.71 -10.79 -0.24
CA ASN A 181 21.74 -11.85 -0.25
C ASN A 181 21.19 -13.28 -0.07
N ARG A 182 19.90 -13.47 0.24
CA ARG A 182 19.34 -14.80 0.52
C ARG A 182 18.48 -15.38 -0.60
N ILE A 183 17.87 -14.54 -1.44
CA ILE A 183 17.00 -14.97 -2.55
C ILE A 183 17.77 -15.07 -3.88
N TYR A 184 18.87 -14.33 -4.06
CA TYR A 184 19.67 -14.37 -5.29
C TYR A 184 20.39 -15.71 -5.55
N GLY A 185 20.32 -16.68 -4.61
CA GLY A 185 20.98 -17.97 -4.73
C GLY A 185 20.24 -19.05 -5.52
N GLN A 186 18.93 -18.93 -5.76
CA GLN A 186 18.18 -19.99 -6.46
C GLN A 186 17.07 -19.39 -7.34
N GLU A 187 16.94 -19.96 -8.55
CA GLU A 187 15.97 -19.63 -9.62
C GLU A 187 16.36 -18.48 -10.57
N ARG A 188 17.16 -18.86 -11.59
CA ARG A 188 17.39 -18.10 -12.82
C ARG A 188 16.23 -18.34 -13.80
N GLY A 189 15.35 -17.35 -13.98
CA GLY A 189 14.35 -17.30 -15.04
C GLY A 189 14.62 -16.16 -16.05
N PRO A 190 14.17 -16.26 -17.32
CA PRO A 190 14.55 -15.36 -18.42
C PRO A 190 13.84 -13.99 -18.44
N GLU A 191 13.03 -13.64 -17.44
CA GLU A 191 12.18 -12.43 -17.44
C GLU A 191 12.91 -11.13 -17.02
N ARG A 192 14.24 -11.14 -16.83
CA ARG A 192 15.01 -10.02 -16.23
C ARG A 192 15.37 -8.85 -17.17
N SER A 193 14.95 -8.83 -18.42
CA SER A 193 15.57 -7.93 -19.43
C SER A 193 14.90 -6.56 -19.64
N MET A 194 14.25 -5.97 -18.64
CA MET A 194 13.50 -4.71 -18.84
C MET A 194 13.86 -3.52 -17.95
N VAL A 195 14.80 -3.65 -17.00
CA VAL A 195 15.21 -2.51 -16.17
C VAL A 195 16.73 -2.54 -16.00
N ASP A 196 17.38 -1.41 -16.25
CA ASP A 196 18.78 -1.17 -15.90
C ASP A 196 18.84 -1.15 -14.36
N ILE A 197 19.24 -2.27 -13.75
CA ILE A 197 19.24 -2.43 -12.28
C ILE A 197 20.56 -1.87 -11.77
N ASP A 198 20.56 -0.62 -11.31
CA ASP A 198 21.65 -0.07 -10.51
C ASP A 198 21.82 -0.86 -9.20
N SER A 199 23.03 -0.88 -8.64
CA SER A 199 23.36 -1.62 -7.40
C SER A 199 22.44 -1.29 -6.21
N ASP A 200 21.88 -0.07 -6.19
CA ASP A 200 21.01 0.45 -5.13
C ASP A 200 19.52 0.23 -5.37
N SER A 201 19.13 -0.48 -6.44
CA SER A 201 17.74 -0.72 -6.77
C SER A 201 17.07 -1.77 -5.87
N VAL A 202 15.80 -1.62 -5.52
CA VAL A 202 15.01 -2.59 -4.74
C VAL A 202 13.87 -3.14 -5.60
N ILE A 203 13.76 -4.46 -5.69
CA ILE A 203 12.66 -5.14 -6.37
C ILE A 203 11.57 -5.45 -5.36
N LEU A 204 10.33 -5.06 -5.67
CA LEU A 204 9.18 -5.19 -4.79
C LEU A 204 8.03 -5.92 -5.51
N THR A 205 7.25 -6.68 -4.74
CA THR A 205 5.92 -7.11 -5.17
C THR A 205 4.98 -5.92 -4.99
N VAL A 206 4.17 -5.64 -6.00
CA VAL A 206 3.30 -4.47 -6.03
C VAL A 206 1.85 -4.90 -6.26
N LEU A 207 0.95 -4.50 -5.39
CA LEU A 207 -0.50 -4.73 -5.52
C LEU A 207 -1.19 -3.45 -6.00
N MET A 208 -1.76 -3.46 -7.19
CA MET A 208 -2.52 -2.33 -7.70
C MET A 208 -3.82 -2.16 -6.91
N LEU A 209 -4.07 -0.95 -6.40
CA LEU A 209 -5.32 -0.65 -5.67
C LEU A 209 -6.36 -0.08 -6.62
N ALA A 210 -6.04 1.06 -7.24
CA ALA A 210 -6.93 1.76 -8.14
C ALA A 210 -6.15 2.72 -9.04
N TYR A 211 -6.67 2.92 -10.25
CA TYR A 211 -6.14 3.90 -11.20
C TYR A 211 -7.27 4.60 -11.96
N THR A 212 -6.93 5.69 -12.64
CA THR A 212 -7.81 6.43 -13.53
C THR A 212 -6.98 6.89 -14.72
N PHE A 213 -7.52 6.74 -15.93
CA PHE A 213 -6.96 7.35 -17.13
C PHE A 213 -7.58 8.73 -17.38
N ARG A 214 -6.73 9.75 -17.60
CA ARG A 214 -7.16 11.07 -18.05
C ARG A 214 -6.69 11.33 -19.48
N PRO A 215 -7.62 11.64 -20.42
CA PRO A 215 -7.25 11.96 -21.79
C PRO A 215 -6.49 13.29 -21.88
N LYS A 216 -5.82 13.52 -23.02
CA LYS A 216 -5.13 14.79 -23.32
C LYS A 216 -6.08 15.98 -23.16
N GLY A 217 -5.57 17.08 -22.59
CA GLY A 217 -6.33 18.30 -22.32
C GLY A 217 -6.97 18.38 -20.92
N GLN A 218 -6.88 17.32 -20.10
CA GLN A 218 -7.30 17.34 -18.69
C GLN A 218 -6.13 17.02 -17.75
N PRO A 219 -5.49 18.02 -17.12
CA PRO A 219 -4.34 17.77 -16.25
C PRO A 219 -4.73 17.10 -14.91
N PRO A 220 -3.87 16.22 -14.35
CA PRO A 220 -2.71 15.59 -15.00
C PRO A 220 -3.12 14.61 -16.11
N GLU A 221 -2.42 14.66 -17.25
CA GLU A 221 -2.68 13.77 -18.38
C GLU A 221 -2.14 12.36 -18.12
N GLY A 222 -2.83 11.34 -18.64
CA GLY A 222 -2.41 9.94 -18.55
C GLY A 222 -2.95 9.22 -17.32
N TYR A 223 -2.30 8.12 -16.96
CA TYR A 223 -2.74 7.25 -15.87
C TYR A 223 -2.25 7.78 -14.52
N THR A 224 -3.18 7.89 -13.58
CA THR A 224 -2.89 8.19 -12.17
C THR A 224 -3.45 7.10 -11.29
N GLY A 225 -2.85 6.85 -10.13
CA GLY A 225 -3.34 5.78 -9.27
C GLY A 225 -2.45 5.50 -8.07
N HIS A 226 -2.82 4.46 -7.35
CA HIS A 226 -2.11 3.99 -6.17
C HIS A 226 -1.94 2.47 -6.19
N ALA A 227 -0.81 2.01 -5.66
CA ALA A 227 -0.52 0.61 -5.44
C ALA A 227 0.21 0.43 -4.10
N LEU A 228 0.11 -0.75 -3.50
CA LEU A 228 0.86 -1.09 -2.30
C LEU A 228 2.18 -1.77 -2.67
N ALA A 229 3.27 -1.35 -2.04
CA ALA A 229 4.50 -2.11 -2.03
C ALA A 229 4.40 -3.19 -0.94
N LEU A 230 4.72 -4.43 -1.29
CA LEU A 230 4.51 -5.61 -0.47
C LEU A 230 5.78 -6.44 -0.27
N GLN A 231 5.87 -7.07 0.89
CA GLN A 231 6.86 -8.10 1.24
C GLN A 231 6.14 -9.39 1.62
N HIS A 232 6.66 -10.54 1.21
CA HIS A 232 6.09 -11.84 1.60
C HIS A 232 6.16 -12.05 3.12
N ALA A 233 5.06 -12.52 3.72
CA ALA A 233 4.90 -12.71 5.16
C ALA A 233 4.82 -14.20 5.57
N GLY A 234 5.62 -15.05 4.93
CA GLY A 234 5.82 -16.45 5.34
C GLY A 234 4.96 -17.49 4.61
N SER A 235 3.68 -17.23 4.35
CA SER A 235 2.81 -18.12 3.58
C SER A 235 2.53 -17.59 2.16
N ARG A 236 2.21 -18.50 1.24
CA ARG A 236 1.91 -18.14 -0.16
C ARG A 236 0.68 -17.25 -0.23
N GLY A 237 0.76 -16.17 -0.98
CA GLY A 237 -0.32 -15.19 -1.12
C GLY A 237 -0.48 -14.26 0.08
N THR A 238 0.36 -14.39 1.10
CA THR A 238 0.32 -13.55 2.31
C THR A 238 1.45 -12.53 2.29
N TYR A 239 1.10 -11.29 2.54
CA TYR A 239 2.00 -10.16 2.40
C TYR A 239 1.85 -9.17 3.55
N SER A 240 2.96 -8.53 3.90
CA SER A 240 2.96 -7.32 4.70
C SER A 240 3.24 -6.10 3.82
N ARG A 241 2.50 -5.03 4.06
CA ARG A 241 2.72 -3.73 3.41
C ARG A 241 4.06 -3.15 3.87
N VAL A 242 4.80 -2.58 2.92
CA VAL A 242 6.08 -1.89 3.17
C VAL A 242 6.15 -0.48 2.59
N GLY A 243 5.09 -0.02 1.92
CA GLY A 243 4.99 1.34 1.41
C GLY A 243 3.81 1.56 0.47
N LEU A 244 3.64 2.80 0.08
CA LEU A 244 2.71 3.24 -0.95
C LEU A 244 3.46 3.60 -2.24
N ILE A 245 2.93 3.19 -3.38
CA ILE A 245 3.36 3.63 -4.70
C ILE A 245 2.28 4.55 -5.27
N ALA A 246 2.68 5.71 -5.76
CA ALA A 246 1.78 6.66 -6.42
C ALA A 246 2.22 6.95 -7.85
N PHE A 247 1.26 6.86 -8.78
CA PHE A 247 1.41 7.20 -10.19
C PHE A 247 0.79 8.58 -10.42
N ARG A 248 1.55 9.55 -10.94
CA ARG A 248 1.08 10.93 -11.09
C ARG A 248 0.80 11.38 -12.54
N SER A 249 1.22 10.61 -13.55
CA SER A 249 0.99 10.96 -14.97
C SER A 249 1.57 9.88 -15.92
N LEU A 250 1.24 8.59 -15.74
CA LEU A 250 1.76 7.52 -16.60
C LEU A 250 1.31 7.67 -18.06
N SER A 251 2.26 7.75 -18.99
CA SER A 251 1.95 7.71 -20.42
C SER A 251 1.34 6.35 -20.80
N ALA A 252 0.61 6.29 -21.92
CA ALA A 252 0.06 5.02 -22.41
C ALA A 252 1.15 3.98 -22.69
N GLU A 253 2.33 4.42 -23.18
CA GLU A 253 3.49 3.57 -23.41
C GLU A 253 4.02 2.98 -22.09
N SER A 254 4.24 3.83 -21.07
CA SER A 254 4.71 3.40 -19.75
C SER A 254 3.69 2.51 -19.03
N TRP A 255 2.39 2.78 -19.23
CA TRP A 255 1.31 1.94 -18.71
C TRP A 255 1.31 0.55 -19.36
N ALA A 256 1.46 0.46 -20.68
CA ALA A 256 1.53 -0.82 -21.38
C ALA A 256 2.73 -1.67 -20.89
N LEU A 257 3.89 -1.05 -20.65
CA LEU A 257 5.05 -1.74 -20.07
C LEU A 257 4.78 -2.21 -18.64
N LEU A 258 4.10 -1.40 -17.82
CA LEU A 258 3.67 -1.82 -16.48
C LEU A 258 2.73 -3.03 -16.56
N GLN A 259 1.78 -3.03 -17.49
CA GLN A 259 0.86 -4.17 -17.71
C GLN A 259 1.60 -5.44 -18.12
N GLN A 260 2.71 -5.34 -18.86
CA GLN A 260 3.55 -6.51 -19.20
C GLN A 260 4.29 -7.08 -17.97
N ALA A 261 4.60 -6.25 -16.98
CA ALA A 261 5.22 -6.68 -15.71
C ALA A 261 4.22 -7.31 -14.72
N ARG A 262 2.95 -7.49 -15.13
CA ARG A 262 1.92 -8.12 -14.31
C ARG A 262 2.21 -9.60 -14.13
N LEU A 263 2.18 -10.07 -12.89
CA LEU A 263 2.34 -11.47 -12.57
C LEU A 263 1.16 -12.27 -13.13
N ARG A 264 1.45 -13.38 -13.82
CA ARG A 264 0.41 -14.29 -14.32
C ARG A 264 -0.13 -15.12 -13.15
N SER A 265 -1.45 -15.13 -12.97
CA SER A 265 -2.09 -16.00 -11.98
C SER A 265 -1.99 -17.45 -12.46
N ARG A 266 -1.52 -18.34 -11.57
CA ARG A 266 -1.52 -19.80 -11.80
C ARG A 266 -2.70 -20.49 -11.09
N GLU A 267 -3.60 -19.73 -10.46
CA GLU A 267 -4.76 -20.29 -9.77
C GLU A 267 -5.85 -20.62 -10.81
N ALA A 268 -6.31 -21.86 -10.84
CA ALA A 268 -7.47 -22.25 -11.62
C ALA A 268 -8.68 -21.43 -11.12
N ALA A 269 -9.44 -20.85 -12.05
CA ALA A 269 -10.65 -20.11 -11.75
C ALA A 269 -11.60 -20.99 -10.95
N TRP A 270 -11.79 -20.70 -9.66
CA TRP A 270 -12.84 -21.31 -8.87
C TRP A 270 -14.19 -20.69 -9.30
N SER A 271 -14.95 -21.50 -10.05
CA SER A 271 -16.35 -21.43 -10.49
C SER A 271 -17.10 -20.09 -10.60
N GLU A 272 -17.65 -19.88 -11.80
CA GLU A 272 -19.03 -19.42 -12.10
C GLU A 272 -19.55 -18.20 -11.34
N ALA A 273 -19.02 -17.00 -11.63
CA ALA A 273 -19.77 -15.74 -11.44
C ALA A 273 -19.14 -14.52 -12.11
N PHE A 274 -17.90 -14.58 -12.59
CA PHE A 274 -17.22 -13.41 -13.14
C PHE A 274 -16.57 -13.75 -14.47
N ASP A 275 -17.24 -13.35 -15.55
CA ASP A 275 -16.70 -13.34 -16.90
C ASP A 275 -15.60 -12.27 -16.96
N ASP A 276 -14.40 -12.66 -17.40
CA ASP A 276 -13.22 -11.82 -17.70
C ASP A 276 -12.42 -11.18 -16.53
N MET A 277 -11.92 -12.00 -15.60
CA MET A 277 -10.96 -11.58 -14.54
C MET A 277 -9.63 -12.34 -14.59
N SER A 278 -9.07 -12.51 -15.79
CA SER A 278 -7.76 -13.16 -15.95
C SER A 278 -6.64 -12.37 -15.23
N GLY A 279 -5.77 -13.08 -14.51
CA GLY A 279 -4.57 -12.50 -13.88
C GLY A 279 -4.76 -11.80 -12.52
N PHE A 280 -5.90 -11.99 -11.83
CA PHE A 280 -6.04 -11.62 -10.43
C PHE A 280 -5.46 -12.72 -9.52
N HIS A 281 -4.83 -12.32 -8.42
CA HIS A 281 -4.22 -13.22 -7.44
C HIS A 281 -4.97 -13.12 -6.13
N THR A 282 -5.12 -14.23 -5.42
CA THR A 282 -5.54 -14.20 -4.02
C THR A 282 -4.44 -13.54 -3.18
N VAL A 283 -4.82 -12.50 -2.44
CA VAL A 283 -3.91 -11.74 -1.57
C VAL A 283 -4.49 -11.67 -0.16
N VAL A 284 -3.63 -11.93 0.83
CA VAL A 284 -3.92 -11.72 2.25
C VAL A 284 -2.90 -10.74 2.80
N LEU A 285 -3.35 -9.56 3.20
CA LEU A 285 -2.51 -8.58 3.88
C LEU A 285 -2.57 -8.83 5.39
N VAL A 286 -1.41 -8.87 6.05
CA VAL A 286 -1.25 -9.09 7.50
C VAL A 286 -0.41 -8.00 8.15
#